data_AF-A0A9N9AHY3-F1
#
_entry.id   AF-A0A9N9AHY3-F1
#
_cell.length_a   1.000
_cell.length_b   1.000
_cell.length_c   1.000
_cell.angle_alpha   90.00
_cell.angle_beta   90.00
_cell.angle_gamma   90.00
#
_symmetry.space_group_name_H-M   'P 1'
#
loop_
_entity.id
_entity.type
_entity.pdbx_description
1 polymer ?
#
loop_
_entity_poly.entity_id
_entity_poly.type
_entity_poly.pdbx_seq_one_letter_code
_entity_poly.pdbx_strand_id
1 'polypeptide(L)'
;MKAQVWLNQNYSPKQRKTITELNISKKNLTDSLNLQDFPNLELLLCPNNELTEIDISQCPQLKSLDCWNNKLQTLDFTNNQQLAGLVCSNNQLTSLKLGDKQNLTYLDCSNNQLTNLDSINNAPLLANLICHDNQLTSVDNYNFPQLAQENFI
;
A
#
# COMPACT_ATOMS: atom_id res chain seq x y z
N MET A 1 4.80 -8.19 -18.72
CA MET A 1 5.43 -9.48 -18.29
C MET A 1 4.94 -9.80 -16.89
N LYS A 2 4.73 -11.06 -16.51
CA LYS A 2 4.25 -11.39 -15.16
C LYS A 2 5.24 -10.92 -14.08
N ALA A 3 4.74 -10.26 -13.04
CA ALA A 3 5.55 -9.68 -11.97
C ALA A 3 6.45 -10.73 -11.30
N GLN A 4 5.88 -11.87 -10.91
CA GLN A 4 6.64 -12.93 -10.25
C GLN A 4 7.76 -13.52 -11.13
N VAL A 5 7.53 -13.60 -12.45
CA VAL A 5 8.55 -14.08 -13.40
C VAL A 5 9.70 -13.07 -13.48
N TRP A 6 9.39 -11.77 -13.59
CA TRP A 6 10.41 -10.72 -13.56
C TRP A 6 11.23 -10.79 -12.26
N LEU A 7 10.56 -10.92 -11.11
CA LEU A 7 11.22 -11.01 -9.81
C LEU A 7 12.18 -12.22 -9.72
N ASN A 8 11.75 -13.38 -10.22
CA ASN A 8 12.54 -14.61 -10.25
C ASN A 8 13.77 -14.51 -11.17
N GLN A 9 13.70 -13.74 -12.24
CA GLN A 9 14.83 -13.53 -13.16
C GLN A 9 15.86 -12.54 -12.62
N ASN A 10 15.43 -11.55 -11.82
CA ASN A 10 16.29 -10.45 -11.39
C ASN A 10 16.90 -10.67 -10.00
N TYR A 11 16.25 -11.44 -9.13
CA TYR A 11 16.69 -11.64 -7.76
C TYR A 11 16.65 -13.11 -7.35
N SER A 12 17.82 -13.68 -7.10
CA SER A 12 17.95 -15.01 -6.51
C SER A 12 17.39 -15.05 -5.08
N PRO A 13 16.94 -16.22 -4.58
CA PRO A 13 16.43 -16.35 -3.22
C PRO A 13 17.40 -15.84 -2.13
N LYS A 14 18.71 -15.92 -2.35
CA LYS A 14 19.72 -15.39 -1.43
C LYS A 14 19.73 -13.86 -1.41
N GLN A 15 19.60 -13.20 -2.56
CA GLN A 15 19.59 -11.74 -2.66
C GLN A 15 18.33 -11.15 -2.00
N ARG A 16 17.16 -11.76 -2.18
CA ARG A 16 15.89 -11.29 -1.60
C ARG A 16 15.95 -11.09 -0.09
N LYS A 17 16.68 -11.96 0.60
CA LYS A 17 16.89 -11.89 2.05
C LYS A 17 17.74 -10.70 2.51
N THR A 18 18.42 -10.01 1.60
CA THR A 18 19.28 -8.86 1.92
C THR A 18 18.73 -7.54 1.41
N ILE A 19 17.66 -7.57 0.62
CA ILE A 19 17.07 -6.38 0.01
C ILE A 19 16.25 -5.63 1.04
N THR A 20 16.60 -4.35 1.24
CA THR A 20 15.84 -3.40 2.05
C THR A 20 14.99 -2.46 1.21
N GLU A 21 15.33 -2.28 -0.07
CA GLU A 21 14.60 -1.42 -1.00
C GLU A 21 14.40 -2.12 -2.34
N LEU A 22 13.15 -2.19 -2.81
CA LEU A 22 12.81 -2.79 -4.09
C LEU A 22 12.07 -1.77 -4.95
N ASN A 23 12.69 -1.37 -6.07
CA ASN A 23 12.06 -0.52 -7.07
C ASN A 23 11.79 -1.29 -8.37
N ILE A 24 10.51 -1.48 -8.67
CA ILE A 24 10.00 -2.15 -9.87
C ILE A 24 9.05 -1.25 -10.68
N SER A 25 9.14 0.07 -10.48
CA SER A 25 8.30 1.07 -11.14
C SER A 25 8.39 1.01 -12.67
N LYS A 26 7.28 1.24 -13.38
CA LYS A 26 7.24 1.45 -14.85
C LYS A 26 7.84 0.29 -15.65
N LYS A 27 7.53 -0.95 -15.27
CA LYS A 27 8.07 -2.16 -15.92
C LYS A 27 7.02 -2.93 -16.72
N ASN A 28 5.80 -2.40 -16.84
CA ASN A 28 4.65 -3.08 -17.47
C ASN A 28 4.47 -4.50 -16.89
N LEU A 29 4.62 -4.62 -15.56
CA LEU A 29 4.43 -5.87 -14.85
C LEU A 29 2.94 -6.14 -14.67
N THR A 30 2.53 -7.39 -14.88
CA THR A 30 1.13 -7.84 -14.79
C THR A 30 1.00 -8.93 -13.74
N ASP A 31 -0.23 -9.33 -13.44
CA ASP A 31 -0.59 -10.39 -12.48
C ASP A 31 -0.14 -10.05 -11.05
N SER A 32 0.09 -11.07 -10.22
CA SER A 32 0.46 -10.93 -8.82
C SER A 32 1.97 -10.78 -8.60
N LEU A 33 2.32 -10.05 -7.55
CA LEU A 33 3.65 -9.94 -6.98
C LEU A 33 3.65 -10.52 -5.57
N ASN A 34 4.40 -11.60 -5.35
CA ASN A 34 4.58 -12.19 -4.03
C ASN A 34 5.99 -11.88 -3.48
N LEU A 35 6.04 -11.25 -2.30
CA LEU A 35 7.27 -10.84 -1.62
C LEU A 35 7.55 -11.64 -0.35
N GLN A 36 7.07 -12.88 -0.26
CA GLN A 36 7.22 -13.73 0.94
C GLN A 36 8.69 -13.95 1.37
N ASP A 37 9.63 -13.85 0.43
CA ASP A 37 11.07 -14.07 0.63
C ASP A 37 11.86 -12.77 0.90
N PHE A 38 11.18 -11.66 1.21
CA PHE A 38 11.78 -10.34 1.44
C PHE A 38 11.61 -9.88 2.91
N PRO A 39 12.22 -10.58 3.89
CA PRO A 39 12.00 -10.32 5.32
C PRO A 39 12.53 -8.97 5.80
N ASN A 40 13.48 -8.37 5.06
CA ASN A 40 14.15 -7.12 5.43
C ASN A 40 13.69 -5.91 4.60
N LEU A 41 12.66 -6.08 3.76
CA LEU A 41 12.18 -5.00 2.89
C LEU A 41 11.56 -3.88 3.73
N GLU A 42 12.08 -2.68 3.55
CA GLU A 42 11.64 -1.44 4.21
C GLU A 42 10.90 -0.50 3.25
N LEU A 43 11.30 -0.48 1.98
CA LEU A 43 10.72 0.36 0.94
C LEU A 43 10.35 -0.45 -0.31
N LEU A 44 9.08 -0.38 -0.70
CA LEU A 44 8.60 -0.91 -1.98
C LEU A 44 8.10 0.21 -2.88
N LEU A 45 8.75 0.38 -4.03
CA LEU A 45 8.29 1.25 -5.10
C LEU A 45 7.87 0.39 -6.29
N CYS A 46 6.56 0.30 -6.54
CA CYS A 46 6.00 -0.40 -7.68
C CYS A 46 4.96 0.37 -8.52
N PRO A 47 5.00 1.73 -8.60
CA PRO A 47 4.00 2.47 -9.34
C PRO A 47 4.09 2.28 -10.86
N ASN A 48 2.98 2.56 -11.55
CA ASN A 48 2.83 2.45 -13.01
C ASN A 48 3.15 1.04 -13.52
N ASN A 49 2.43 0.06 -13.01
CA ASN A 49 2.40 -1.28 -13.55
C ASN A 49 0.93 -1.68 -13.76
N GLU A 50 0.68 -2.95 -14.05
CA GLU A 50 -0.66 -3.52 -14.18
C GLU A 50 -0.82 -4.66 -13.16
N LEU A 51 -0.25 -4.49 -11.96
CA LEU A 51 -0.34 -5.49 -10.90
C LEU A 51 -1.79 -5.61 -10.44
N THR A 52 -2.27 -6.86 -10.33
CA THR A 52 -3.62 -7.15 -9.85
C THR A 52 -3.62 -7.54 -8.36
N GLU A 53 -2.47 -7.95 -7.84
CA GLU A 53 -2.30 -8.36 -6.44
C GLU A 53 -0.85 -8.13 -5.98
N ILE A 54 -0.69 -7.75 -4.71
CA ILE A 54 0.59 -7.67 -4.01
C ILE A 54 0.46 -8.38 -2.67
N ASP A 55 1.32 -9.38 -2.43
CA ASP A 55 1.45 -10.05 -1.12
C ASP A 55 2.75 -9.60 -0.44
N ILE A 56 2.58 -8.82 0.63
CA ILE A 56 3.62 -8.27 1.51
C ILE A 56 3.48 -8.79 2.95
N SER A 57 2.73 -9.88 3.13
CA SER A 57 2.41 -10.41 4.47
C SER A 57 3.66 -10.84 5.26
N GLN A 58 4.76 -11.14 4.57
CA GLN A 58 6.06 -11.49 5.17
C GLN A 58 7.11 -10.37 5.05
N CYS A 59 6.69 -9.12 4.88
CA CYS A 59 7.56 -7.94 4.92
C CYS A 59 7.34 -7.14 6.22
N PRO A 60 7.67 -7.68 7.41
CA PRO A 60 7.36 -7.05 8.70
C PRO A 60 8.08 -5.71 8.93
N GLN A 61 9.19 -5.49 8.22
CA GLN A 61 10.00 -4.27 8.30
C GLN A 61 9.54 -3.17 7.32
N LEU A 62 8.47 -3.39 6.56
CA LEU A 62 8.02 -2.44 5.54
C LEU A 62 7.57 -1.12 6.20
N LYS A 63 8.28 -0.04 5.86
CA LYS A 63 8.03 1.32 6.36
C LYS A 63 7.29 2.17 5.34
N SER A 64 7.52 1.95 4.05
CA SER A 64 6.86 2.71 3.00
C SER A 64 6.54 1.85 1.78
N LEU A 65 5.35 2.08 1.22
CA LEU A 65 4.90 1.46 -0.01
C LEU A 65 4.28 2.52 -0.93
N ASP A 66 4.76 2.54 -2.17
CA ASP A 66 4.11 3.22 -3.29
C ASP A 66 3.73 2.18 -4.35
N CYS A 67 2.43 2.00 -4.55
CA CYS A 67 1.84 1.17 -5.59
C CYS A 67 0.85 1.94 -6.48
N TRP A 68 1.02 3.27 -6.57
CA TRP A 68 0.17 4.13 -7.39
C TRP A 68 0.07 3.64 -8.85
N ASN A 69 -1.12 3.78 -9.45
CA ASN A 69 -1.38 3.42 -10.84
C ASN A 69 -1.08 1.94 -11.14
N ASN A 70 -1.93 1.08 -10.58
CA ASN A 70 -1.99 -0.37 -10.79
C ASN A 70 -3.46 -0.82 -10.94
N LYS A 71 -3.73 -2.13 -10.88
CA LYS A 71 -5.08 -2.73 -10.98
C LYS A 71 -5.42 -3.51 -9.71
N LEU A 72 -4.92 -3.07 -8.56
CA LEU A 72 -5.09 -3.76 -7.27
C LEU A 72 -6.54 -3.64 -6.80
N GLN A 73 -7.11 -4.74 -6.31
CA GLN A 73 -8.49 -4.78 -5.79
C GLN A 73 -8.54 -4.80 -4.26
N THR A 74 -7.51 -5.32 -3.62
CA THR A 74 -7.38 -5.39 -2.17
C THR A 74 -5.94 -5.13 -1.76
N LEU A 75 -5.77 -4.58 -0.55
CA LEU A 75 -4.49 -4.50 0.13
C LEU A 75 -4.67 -4.82 1.61
N ASP A 76 -3.75 -5.64 2.14
CA ASP A 76 -3.73 -6.06 3.53
C ASP A 76 -2.37 -5.76 4.15
N PHE A 77 -2.36 -4.87 5.14
CA PHE A 77 -1.19 -4.42 5.87
C PHE A 77 -1.19 -4.89 7.32
N THR A 78 -2.08 -5.82 7.71
CA THR A 78 -2.22 -6.27 9.11
C THR A 78 -0.90 -6.73 9.74
N ASN A 79 0.01 -7.30 8.95
CA ASN A 79 1.33 -7.76 9.41
C ASN A 79 2.47 -6.71 9.28
N ASN A 80 2.22 -5.57 8.65
CA ASN A 80 3.25 -4.55 8.36
C ASN A 80 3.21 -3.42 9.41
N GLN A 81 3.48 -3.76 10.68
CA GLN A 81 3.34 -2.84 11.82
C GLN A 81 4.24 -1.59 11.78
N GLN A 82 5.32 -1.64 10.99
CA GLN A 82 6.26 -0.52 10.83
C GLN A 82 5.84 0.49 9.75
N LEU A 83 4.73 0.26 9.04
CA LEU A 83 4.31 1.10 7.92
C LEU A 83 4.00 2.52 8.39
N ALA A 84 4.71 3.48 7.82
CA ALA A 84 4.62 4.90 8.13
C ALA A 84 4.04 5.75 6.99
N GLY A 85 4.21 5.31 5.73
CA GLY A 85 3.68 5.99 4.56
C GLY A 85 3.14 5.02 3.51
N LEU A 86 1.93 5.28 3.03
CA LEU A 86 1.25 4.46 2.02
C LEU A 86 0.69 5.32 0.89
N VAL A 87 1.11 5.03 -0.34
CA VAL A 87 0.50 5.55 -1.57
C VAL A 87 -0.07 4.39 -2.36
N CYS A 88 -1.39 4.31 -2.45
CA CYS A 88 -2.11 3.29 -3.22
C CYS A 88 -3.21 3.88 -4.11
N SER A 89 -3.10 5.17 -4.43
CA SER A 89 -4.06 5.86 -5.28
C SER A 89 -4.07 5.32 -6.72
N ASN A 90 -5.15 5.60 -7.45
CA ASN A 90 -5.35 5.13 -8.83
C ASN A 90 -5.21 3.61 -8.95
N ASN A 91 -6.06 2.91 -8.21
CA ASN A 91 -6.21 1.45 -8.25
C ASN A 91 -7.71 1.11 -8.36
N GLN A 92 -8.08 -0.13 -8.08
CA GLN A 92 -9.47 -0.61 -8.07
C GLN A 92 -9.83 -1.12 -6.67
N LEU A 93 -9.25 -0.52 -5.62
CA LEU A 93 -9.36 -1.04 -4.26
C LEU A 93 -10.81 -0.95 -3.79
N THR A 94 -11.37 -2.11 -3.45
CA THR A 94 -12.65 -2.25 -2.75
C THR A 94 -12.45 -2.52 -1.26
N SER A 95 -11.23 -2.91 -0.86
CA SER A 95 -10.86 -3.15 0.53
C SER A 95 -9.42 -2.70 0.81
N LEU A 96 -9.23 -1.95 1.88
CA LEU A 96 -7.94 -1.57 2.44
C LEU A 96 -7.90 -1.92 3.94
N LYS A 97 -7.17 -2.98 4.28
CA LYS A 97 -7.02 -3.43 5.66
C LYS A 97 -5.71 -2.92 6.24
N LEU A 98 -5.78 -1.86 7.03
CA LEU A 98 -4.61 -1.33 7.73
C LEU A 98 -4.26 -2.17 8.98
N GLY A 99 -5.28 -2.67 9.71
CA GLY A 99 -5.07 -3.18 11.07
C GLY A 99 -4.60 -2.07 12.01
N ASP A 100 -3.93 -2.41 13.11
CA ASP A 100 -3.34 -1.40 13.98
C ASP A 100 -2.09 -0.81 13.33
N LYS A 101 -2.07 0.52 13.15
CA LYS A 101 -1.01 1.23 12.45
C LYS A 101 -0.54 2.44 13.25
N GLN A 102 0.13 2.15 14.35
CA GLN A 102 0.60 3.15 15.31
C GLN A 102 1.57 4.17 14.71
N ASN A 103 2.25 3.84 13.60
CA ASN A 103 3.26 4.69 12.98
C ASN A 103 2.81 5.34 11.66
N LEU A 104 1.60 5.06 11.15
CA LEU A 104 1.15 5.58 9.86
C LEU A 104 0.86 7.07 9.98
N THR A 105 1.57 7.87 9.18
CA THR A 105 1.48 9.34 9.18
C THR A 105 0.94 9.91 7.87
N TYR A 106 1.03 9.13 6.78
CA TYR A 106 0.59 9.51 5.44
C TYR A 106 -0.15 8.37 4.76
N LEU A 107 -1.35 8.65 4.25
CA LEU A 107 -2.14 7.76 3.42
C LEU A 107 -2.73 8.51 2.22
N ASP A 108 -2.37 8.08 1.01
CA ASP A 108 -3.11 8.43 -0.21
C ASP A 108 -3.75 7.16 -0.79
N CYS A 109 -5.07 7.08 -0.69
CA CYS A 109 -5.90 6.04 -1.27
C CYS A 109 -6.94 6.61 -2.24
N SER A 110 -6.72 7.82 -2.77
CA SER A 110 -7.62 8.45 -3.74
C SER A 110 -7.80 7.64 -5.02
N ASN A 111 -8.86 7.90 -5.77
CA ASN A 111 -9.11 7.25 -7.07
C ASN A 111 -9.16 5.72 -6.94
N ASN A 112 -10.10 5.24 -6.12
CA ASN A 112 -10.34 3.83 -5.81
C ASN A 112 -11.87 3.57 -5.70
N GLN A 113 -12.27 2.41 -5.18
CA GLN A 113 -13.67 2.01 -5.06
C GLN A 113 -14.02 1.68 -3.60
N LEU A 114 -13.35 2.32 -2.65
CA LEU A 114 -13.56 2.06 -1.21
C LEU A 114 -14.93 2.60 -0.79
N THR A 115 -15.70 1.79 -0.09
CA THR A 115 -17.02 2.17 0.46
C THR A 115 -16.95 2.54 1.94
N ASN A 116 -15.88 2.12 2.62
CA ASN A 116 -15.55 2.43 4.01
C ASN A 116 -14.02 2.55 4.15
N LEU A 117 -13.60 3.29 5.16
CA LEU A 117 -12.19 3.47 5.53
C LEU A 117 -11.98 3.39 7.05
N ASP A 118 -12.81 2.63 7.76
CA ASP A 118 -12.84 2.55 9.23
C ASP A 118 -11.50 2.09 9.84
N SER A 119 -10.65 1.44 9.05
CA SER A 119 -9.32 0.98 9.45
C SER A 119 -8.36 2.12 9.82
N ILE A 120 -8.64 3.37 9.43
CA ILE A 120 -7.83 4.54 9.83
C ILE A 120 -8.04 4.95 11.29
N ASN A 121 -9.14 4.52 11.93
CA ASN A 121 -9.38 4.80 13.34
C ASN A 121 -8.31 4.15 14.25
N ASN A 122 -7.57 3.15 13.74
CA ASN A 122 -6.46 2.50 14.42
C ASN A 122 -5.08 3.05 14.00
N ALA A 123 -5.04 4.24 13.40
CA ALA A 123 -3.83 4.96 13.00
C ALA A 123 -3.77 6.34 13.68
N PRO A 124 -3.45 6.41 14.99
CA PRO A 124 -3.57 7.64 15.78
C PRO A 124 -2.59 8.76 15.39
N LEU A 125 -1.54 8.45 14.61
CA LEU A 125 -0.56 9.42 14.11
C LEU A 125 -0.83 9.89 12.67
N LEU A 126 -1.95 9.49 12.06
CA LEU A 126 -2.26 9.84 10.68
C LEU A 126 -2.52 11.35 10.56
N ALA A 127 -1.55 12.06 9.98
CA ALA A 127 -1.59 13.51 9.84
C ALA A 127 -2.04 13.97 8.44
N ASN A 128 -1.87 13.11 7.42
CA ASN A 128 -2.21 13.41 6.04
C ASN A 128 -3.02 12.26 5.45
N LEU A 129 -4.27 12.54 5.09
CA LEU A 129 -5.15 11.61 4.40
C LEU A 129 -5.66 12.23 3.10
N ILE A 130 -5.48 11.49 2.00
CA ILE A 130 -6.02 11.82 0.69
C ILE A 130 -6.90 10.63 0.26
N CYS A 131 -8.22 10.84 0.19
CA CYS A 131 -9.18 9.76 -0.08
C CYS A 131 -10.32 10.15 -1.02
N HIS A 132 -10.21 11.28 -1.74
CA HIS A 132 -11.16 11.69 -2.77
C HIS A 132 -11.29 10.64 -3.90
N ASP A 133 -12.33 10.75 -4.72
CA ASP A 133 -12.61 9.80 -5.80
C ASP A 133 -12.70 8.33 -5.31
N ASN A 134 -13.42 8.13 -4.21
CA ASN A 134 -13.86 6.83 -3.70
C ASN A 134 -15.40 6.78 -3.61
N GLN A 135 -15.96 5.72 -3.01
CA GLN A 135 -17.40 5.52 -2.81
C GLN A 135 -17.78 5.60 -1.31
N LEU A 136 -17.04 6.40 -0.53
CA LEU A 136 -17.23 6.52 0.91
C LEU A 136 -18.58 7.17 1.23
N THR A 137 -19.36 6.57 2.13
CA THR A 137 -20.77 6.97 2.37
C THR A 137 -20.97 8.09 3.39
N SER A 138 -19.91 8.53 4.08
CA SER A 138 -19.77 9.84 4.75
C SER A 138 -18.40 9.84 5.40
N VAL A 139 -17.64 10.92 5.23
CA VAL A 139 -16.30 11.07 5.82
C VAL A 139 -16.38 11.59 7.27
N ASP A 140 -17.57 11.98 7.73
CA ASP A 140 -17.81 12.61 9.02
C ASP A 140 -17.72 11.63 10.21
N ASN A 141 -17.73 10.32 9.94
CA ASN A 141 -17.66 9.26 10.95
C ASN A 141 -16.22 8.87 11.34
N TYR A 142 -15.22 9.48 10.71
CA TYR A 142 -13.82 9.14 10.94
C TYR A 142 -13.22 10.05 12.01
N ASN A 143 -12.63 9.44 13.05
CA ASN A 143 -11.92 10.19 14.06
C ASN A 143 -10.56 10.59 13.49
N PHE A 144 -10.42 11.87 13.15
CA PHE A 144 -9.21 12.45 12.58
C PHE A 144 -8.42 13.19 13.65
N PRO A 145 -7.57 12.52 14.45
CA PRO A 145 -6.68 13.22 15.35
C PRO A 145 -5.68 14.04 14.51
N GLN A 146 -5.88 15.36 14.48
CA GLN A 146 -4.98 16.36 13.87
C GLN A 146 -4.90 16.47 12.33
N LEU A 147 -5.94 16.15 11.56
CA LEU A 147 -5.93 16.52 10.14
C LEU A 147 -6.05 18.05 9.97
N ALA A 148 -5.10 18.67 9.27
CA ALA A 148 -5.34 19.96 8.62
C ALA A 148 -6.41 19.74 7.55
N GLN A 149 -7.58 20.36 7.73
CA GLN A 149 -8.82 20.11 6.99
C GLN A 149 -8.80 20.57 5.51
N GLU A 150 -7.80 20.21 4.71
CA GLU A 150 -7.63 20.87 3.41
C GLU A 150 -8.09 20.10 2.17
N ASN A 151 -8.40 18.80 2.20
CA ASN A 151 -8.77 18.09 0.95
C ASN A 151 -9.93 17.10 1.07
N PHE A 152 -11.09 17.58 1.52
CA PHE A 152 -12.36 16.86 1.40
C PHE A 152 -13.26 17.52 0.34
N ILE A 153 -12.89 17.47 -0.93
CA ILE A 153 -13.79 17.74 -2.07
C ILE A 153 -13.44 16.78 -3.20
#